data_AF-A0A7V5Z0G4-F1
#
_entry.id   AF-A0A7V5Z0G4-F1
#
_cell.length_a   1.000
_cell.length_b   1.000
_cell.length_c   1.000
_cell.angle_alpha   90.00
_cell.angle_beta   90.00
_cell.angle_gamma   90.00
#
_symmetry.space_group_name_H-M   'P 1'
#
loop_
_entity.id
_entity.type
_entity.pdbx_description
1 polymer ?
#
loop_
_entity_poly.entity_id
_entity_poly.type
_entity_poly.pdbx_seq_one_letter_code
_entity_poly.pdbx_strand_id
1 'polypeptide(L)' 'DLPIAPEGVPVANPAFDVTPHRYITGFVTEQGIVYPPFGPGLRRVKDSAKA' A
#
# COMPACT_ATOMS: atom_id res chain seq x y z
N ASP A 1 -7.08 34.38 -2.78
CA ASP A 1 -7.08 33.01 -3.30
C ASP A 1 -8.05 32.87 -4.45
N LEU A 2 -7.63 32.22 -5.53
CA LEU A 2 -8.48 31.91 -6.69
C LEU A 2 -8.89 30.42 -6.62
N PRO A 3 -10.19 30.09 -6.67
CA PRO A 3 -10.64 28.70 -6.66
C PRO A 3 -10.17 27.95 -7.91
N ILE A 4 -9.69 26.71 -7.72
CA ILE A 4 -9.19 25.83 -8.79
C ILE A 4 -10.30 25.00 -9.49
N ALA A 5 -11.54 25.08 -9.00
CA ALA A 5 -12.68 24.34 -9.51
C ALA A 5 -13.96 25.20 -9.46
N PRO A 6 -14.94 25.00 -10.37
CA PRO A 6 -16.22 25.71 -10.36
C PRO A 6 -17.02 25.48 -9.07
N GLU A 7 -17.84 26.46 -8.72
CA GLU A 7 -18.77 26.34 -7.60
C GLU A 7 -19.81 25.23 -7.85
N GLY A 8 -20.08 24.42 -6.82
CA GLY A 8 -21.12 23.39 -6.86
C GLY A 8 -20.78 22.13 -7.66
N VAL A 9 -19.56 22.00 -8.19
CA VAL A 9 -19.16 20.78 -8.93
C VAL A 9 -19.08 19.58 -7.97
N PRO A 10 -19.70 18.44 -8.29
CA PRO A 10 -19.55 17.23 -7.48
C PRO A 10 -18.12 16.70 -7.57
N VAL A 11 -17.59 16.23 -6.45
CA VAL A 11 -16.23 15.68 -6.37
C VAL A 11 -16.20 14.37 -5.59
N ALA A 12 -15.18 13.56 -5.86
CA ALA A 12 -14.77 12.45 -5.00
C ALA A 12 -13.31 12.66 -4.61
N ASN A 13 -12.99 12.48 -3.33
CA ASN A 13 -11.62 12.57 -2.83
C ASN A 13 -11.25 11.32 -2.00
N PRO A 14 -11.22 10.12 -2.60
CA PRO A 14 -10.67 8.95 -1.93
C PRO A 14 -9.16 9.13 -1.76
N ALA A 15 -8.69 9.04 -0.52
CA ALA A 15 -7.27 9.27 -0.22
C ALA A 15 -6.35 8.13 -0.68
N PHE A 16 -6.88 6.91 -0.80
CA PHE A 16 -6.12 5.70 -1.11
C PHE A 16 -6.96 4.68 -1.88
N ASP A 17 -6.27 3.73 -2.52
CA ASP A 17 -6.84 2.51 -3.09
C ASP A 17 -6.06 1.26 -2.62
N VAL A 18 -6.46 0.09 -3.11
CA VAL A 18 -5.81 -1.19 -2.81
C VAL A 18 -5.24 -1.78 -4.09
N THR A 19 -3.93 -2.04 -4.09
CA THR A 19 -3.26 -2.77 -5.17
C THR A 19 -3.27 -4.28 -4.89
N PRO A 20 -3.87 -5.12 -5.76
CA PRO A 20 -3.77 -6.58 -5.64
C PRO A 20 -2.32 -7.07 -5.70
N HIS A 21 -1.98 -8.05 -4.84
CA HIS A 21 -0.60 -8.51 -4.69
C HIS A 21 0.05 -9.04 -5.97
N ARG A 22 -0.73 -9.50 -6.96
CA ARG A 22 -0.22 -9.96 -8.26
C ARG A 22 0.51 -8.87 -9.07
N TYR A 23 0.34 -7.60 -8.73
CA TYR A 23 1.03 -6.47 -9.36
C TYR A 23 2.31 -6.05 -8.62
N ILE A 24 2.65 -6.71 -7.52
CA ILE A 24 3.80 -6.35 -6.68
C ILE A 24 4.90 -7.38 -6.91
N THR A 25 6.11 -6.93 -7.27
CA THR A 25 7.28 -7.80 -7.40
C THR A 25 7.82 -8.25 -6.05
N GLY A 26 7.89 -7.33 -5.08
CA GLY A 26 8.36 -7.62 -3.73
C GLY A 26 8.01 -6.53 -2.73
N PHE A 27 8.00 -6.88 -1.44
CA PHE A 27 7.88 -5.92 -0.33
C PHE A 27 9.24 -5.72 0.31
N VAL A 28 9.74 -4.48 0.34
CA VAL A 28 10.97 -4.13 1.04
C VAL A 28 10.64 -3.83 2.49
N THR A 29 11.32 -4.51 3.42
CA THR A 29 11.17 -4.36 4.87
C THR A 29 12.54 -4.23 5.53
N GLU A 30 12.58 -3.82 6.79
CA GLU A 30 13.79 -3.80 7.62
C GLU A 30 14.41 -5.19 7.83
N GLN A 31 13.63 -6.26 7.61
CA GLN A 31 14.08 -7.66 7.67
C GLN A 31 14.47 -8.23 6.29
N GLY A 32 14.58 -7.37 5.27
CA GLY A 32 14.90 -7.74 3.90
C GLY A 32 13.69 -7.70 2.95
N ILE A 33 13.85 -8.29 1.76
CA ILE A 33 12.85 -8.26 0.68
C ILE A 33 12.01 -9.54 0.69
N VAL A 34 10.68 -9.39 0.68
CA VAL A 34 9.72 -10.50 0.58
C VAL A 34 9.21 -10.63 -0.86
N TYR A 35 9.39 -11.81 -1.46
CA TYR A 35 8.87 -12.18 -2.78
C TYR A 35 7.63 -13.09 -2.69
N PRO A 36 6.84 -13.25 -3.78
CA PRO A 36 5.76 -14.23 -3.83
C PRO A 36 6.23 -15.66 -3.53
N PRO A 37 5.37 -16.52 -2.93
CA PRO A 37 4.06 -16.21 -2.37
C PRO A 37 4.18 -15.43 -1.06
N PHE A 38 3.51 -14.28 -0.97
CA PHE A 38 3.75 -13.31 0.09
C PHE A 38 3.32 -13.74 1.49
N GLY A 39 2.28 -14.57 1.62
CA GLY A 39 1.69 -14.95 2.92
C GLY A 39 2.70 -15.51 3.93
N PRO A 40 3.43 -16.59 3.61
CA PRO A 40 4.44 -17.16 4.51
C PRO A 40 5.59 -16.19 4.83
N GLY A 41 6.05 -15.42 3.83
CA GLY A 41 7.15 -14.48 4.00
C GLY A 41 6.78 -13.31 4.91
N LEU A 42 5.62 -12.69 4.68
CA LEU A 42 5.11 -11.60 5.53
C LEU A 42 4.82 -12.07 6.96
N ARG A 43 4.38 -13.33 7.14
CA ARG A 43 4.22 -13.91 8.49
C ARG A 43 5.56 -14.00 9.21
N ARG A 44 6.61 -14.51 8.56
CA ARG A 44 7.96 -14.57 9.16
C ARG A 44 8.46 -13.18 9.55
N VAL A 45 8.37 -12.20 8.66
CA VAL A 45 8.80 -10.82 8.95
C VAL A 45 8.03 -10.24 10.15
N LYS A 46 6.71 -10.44 10.20
CA LYS A 46 5.87 -10.01 11.34
C LYS A 46 6.31 -10.67 12.66
N ASP A 47 6.66 -11.95 12.64
CA ASP A 47 7.06 -12.68 13.84
C ASP A 47 8.46 -12.24 14.30
N SER A 48 9.39 -12.00 13.37
CA SER A 48 10.72 -11.44 13.64
C SER A 48 10.67 -10.02 14.22
N ALA A 49 9.77 -9.17 13.76
CA ALA A 49 9.61 -7.80 14.27
C ALA A 49 9.05 -7.73 15.70
N LYS A 50 8.55 -8.85 16.24
CA LYS A 50 7.99 -8.93 17.61
C LYS A 50 8.97 -9.47 18.64
N ALA A 51 10.10 -10.03 18.20
CA ALA A 51 11.17 -10.51 19.05
C ALA A 51 12.12 -9.36 19.43
#